data_AF-W8U614-F1
#
_entry.id   AF-W8U614-F1
#
_cell.length_a   1.000
_cell.length_b   1.000
_cell.length_c   1.000
_cell.angle_alpha   90.00
_cell.angle_beta   90.00
_cell.angle_gamma   90.00
#
_symmetry.space_group_name_H-M   'P 1'
#
loop_
_entity.id
_entity.type
_entity.pdbx_description
1 polymer ?
#
loop_
_entity_poly.entity_id
_entity_poly.type
_entity_poly.pdbx_seq_one_letter_code
_entity_poly.pdbx_strand_id
1 'polypeptide(L)'
;MYFAKEIDSIGGSLDDFYCPGIEEKNRINNLSPEYFNYMKKEHLAYFKKIKVFLEDPKNQCYLKMYQKTVAELQCKIMINKSKFNRFEEAFEWILDYVNSKNNLDIIDNRELLIIFLHFMYWNCDIGDKYD
;
A
#
# COMPACT_ATOMS: atom_id res chain seq x y z
N MET A 1 0.19 -19.11 4.64
CA MET A 1 -0.34 -17.74 4.76
C MET A 1 -1.85 -17.74 4.47
N TYR A 2 -2.70 -17.53 5.48
CA TYR A 2 -4.17 -17.54 5.34
C TYR A 2 -4.67 -16.39 4.44
N PHE A 3 -4.04 -15.23 4.56
CA PHE A 3 -4.35 -14.03 3.80
C PHE A 3 -4.19 -14.18 2.27
N ALA A 4 -3.04 -14.68 1.79
CA ALA A 4 -2.86 -14.93 0.35
C ALA A 4 -3.92 -15.87 -0.21
N LYS A 5 -4.23 -16.95 0.53
CA LYS A 5 -5.26 -17.92 0.12
C LYS A 5 -6.66 -17.29 0.03
N GLU A 6 -7.02 -16.38 0.95
CA GLU A 6 -8.30 -15.67 0.87
C GLU A 6 -8.34 -14.67 -0.31
N ILE A 7 -7.28 -13.90 -0.53
CA ILE A 7 -7.18 -12.95 -1.67
C ILE A 7 -7.29 -13.69 -3.01
N ASP A 8 -6.64 -14.85 -3.15
CA ASP A 8 -6.73 -15.65 -4.38
C ASP A 8 -8.15 -16.15 -4.66
N SER A 9 -8.95 -16.39 -3.61
CA SER A 9 -10.34 -16.84 -3.72
C SER A 9 -11.35 -15.74 -4.11
N ILE A 10 -10.97 -14.46 -3.98
CA ILE A 10 -11.84 -13.34 -4.36
C ILE A 10 -11.76 -13.11 -5.88
N GLY A 11 -12.86 -13.39 -6.58
CA GLY A 11 -13.03 -13.03 -7.99
C GLY A 11 -13.46 -11.56 -8.15
N GLY A 12 -13.07 -10.91 -9.25
CA GLY A 12 -13.55 -9.57 -9.57
C GLY A 12 -13.14 -9.10 -10.97
N SER A 13 -14.10 -8.55 -11.73
CA SER A 13 -13.77 -7.82 -12.97
C SER A 13 -12.94 -6.58 -12.65
N LEU A 14 -12.09 -6.20 -13.62
CA LEU A 14 -11.16 -5.07 -13.57
C LEU A 14 -11.82 -3.70 -13.64
N ASP A 15 -13.16 -3.62 -13.74
CA ASP A 15 -13.85 -2.36 -13.96
C ASP A 15 -13.71 -1.42 -12.75
N ASP A 16 -12.93 -0.37 -13.02
CA ASP A 16 -12.64 0.91 -12.37
C ASP A 16 -12.61 0.97 -10.84
N PHE A 17 -11.59 0.35 -10.23
CA PHE A 17 -11.09 0.80 -8.93
C PHE A 17 -10.41 2.16 -9.07
N TYR A 18 -11.21 3.21 -9.25
CA TYR A 18 -10.75 4.59 -9.42
C TYR A 18 -10.60 5.28 -8.07
N CYS A 19 -9.43 5.87 -7.82
CA CYS A 19 -9.24 6.83 -6.74
C CYS A 19 -9.35 8.25 -7.34
N PRO A 20 -10.43 9.00 -7.03
CA PRO A 20 -10.51 10.42 -7.38
C PRO A 20 -9.24 11.14 -6.91
N GLY A 21 -8.74 12.11 -7.67
CA GLY A 21 -7.60 12.94 -7.24
C GLY A 21 -6.24 12.22 -7.12
N ILE A 22 -6.12 10.96 -7.55
CA ILE A 22 -4.83 10.24 -7.52
C ILE A 22 -3.73 10.95 -8.32
N GLU A 23 -4.08 11.69 -9.38
CA GLU A 23 -3.13 12.51 -10.15
C GLU A 23 -2.54 13.66 -9.32
N GLU A 24 -3.41 14.37 -8.59
CA GLU A 24 -2.99 15.46 -7.72
C GLU A 24 -2.18 14.92 -6.53
N LYS A 25 -2.60 13.77 -5.99
CA LYS A 25 -1.82 13.05 -4.99
C LYS A 25 -0.40 12.73 -5.47
N ASN A 26 -0.27 12.17 -6.68
CA ASN A 26 1.03 11.84 -7.28
C ASN A 26 1.89 13.08 -7.41
N ARG A 27 1.30 14.20 -7.82
CA ARG A 27 1.97 15.50 -7.96
C ARG A 27 2.49 16.02 -6.62
N ILE A 28 1.65 16.06 -5.57
CA ILE A 28 2.04 16.58 -4.25
C ILE A 28 3.13 15.71 -3.61
N ASN A 29 3.03 14.40 -3.75
CA ASN A 29 4.00 13.46 -3.20
C ASN A 29 5.24 13.29 -4.09
N ASN A 30 5.25 13.86 -5.30
CA ASN A 30 6.32 13.72 -6.28
C ASN A 30 6.59 12.26 -6.71
N LEU A 31 5.55 11.42 -6.78
CA LEU A 31 5.64 10.03 -7.28
C LEU A 31 5.89 10.05 -8.80
N SER A 32 6.88 9.28 -9.28
CA SER A 32 7.16 9.26 -10.72
C SER A 32 6.02 8.65 -11.55
N PRO A 33 5.74 9.19 -12.75
CA PRO A 33 4.75 8.61 -13.66
C PRO A 33 5.06 7.15 -14.02
N GLU A 34 6.34 6.81 -14.19
CA GLU A 34 6.81 5.47 -14.52
C GLU A 34 6.46 4.49 -13.39
N TYR A 35 6.77 4.86 -12.14
CA TYR A 35 6.45 4.03 -10.98
C TYR A 35 4.95 3.90 -10.77
N PHE A 36 4.20 4.98 -10.95
CA PHE A 36 2.74 4.95 -10.84
C PHE A 36 2.11 4.03 -11.91
N ASN A 37 2.61 4.05 -13.14
CA ASN A 37 2.14 3.16 -14.19
C ASN A 37 2.45 1.68 -13.90
N TYR A 38 3.63 1.40 -13.36
CA TYR A 38 3.98 0.06 -12.84
C TYR A 38 3.00 -0.37 -11.73
N MET A 39 2.80 0.46 -10.71
CA MET A 39 1.88 0.19 -9.60
C MET A 39 0.47 -0.16 -10.08
N LYS A 40 -0.08 0.65 -11.00
CA LYS A 40 -1.41 0.40 -11.59
C LYS A 40 -1.46 -0.94 -12.31
N LYS A 41 -0.49 -1.20 -13.19
CA LYS A 41 -0.48 -2.38 -14.04
C LYS A 41 -0.38 -3.67 -13.23
N GLU A 42 0.49 -3.68 -12.23
CA GLU A 42 0.82 -4.91 -11.50
C GLU A 42 -0.07 -5.13 -10.27
N HIS A 43 -0.47 -4.08 -9.55
CA HIS A 43 -1.07 -4.24 -8.21
C HIS A 43 -2.56 -3.88 -8.10
N LEU A 44 -3.14 -3.18 -9.08
CA LEU A 44 -4.52 -2.70 -9.00
C LEU A 44 -5.55 -3.83 -8.80
N ALA A 45 -5.31 -4.99 -9.41
CA ALA A 45 -6.17 -6.17 -9.25
C ALA A 45 -6.23 -6.67 -7.80
N TYR A 46 -5.16 -6.48 -7.02
CA TYR A 46 -5.13 -6.85 -5.61
C TYR A 46 -5.83 -5.82 -4.71
N PHE A 47 -5.83 -4.53 -5.07
CA PHE A 47 -6.43 -3.49 -4.23
C PHE A 47 -7.91 -3.73 -3.96
N LYS A 48 -8.66 -4.14 -4.98
CA LYS A 48 -10.07 -4.51 -4.84
C LYS A 48 -10.27 -5.68 -3.87
N LYS A 49 -9.42 -6.72 -3.99
CA LYS A 49 -9.47 -7.90 -3.12
C LYS A 49 -9.16 -7.54 -1.67
N ILE A 50 -8.15 -6.71 -1.46
CA ILE A 50 -7.75 -6.22 -0.13
C ILE A 50 -8.89 -5.39 0.48
N LYS A 51 -9.49 -4.47 -0.28
CA LYS A 51 -10.63 -3.67 0.20
C LYS A 51 -11.80 -4.54 0.65
N VAL A 52 -12.23 -5.49 -0.20
CA VAL A 52 -13.31 -6.43 0.12
C VAL A 52 -12.98 -7.24 1.37
N PHE A 53 -11.75 -7.75 1.48
CA PHE A 53 -11.30 -8.49 2.66
C PHE A 53 -11.38 -7.65 3.93
N LEU A 54 -10.93 -6.39 3.90
CA LEU A 54 -10.89 -5.50 5.07
C LEU A 54 -12.28 -4.98 5.48
N GLU A 55 -13.21 -4.86 4.53
CA GLU A 55 -14.60 -4.43 4.77
C GLU A 55 -15.48 -5.55 5.34
N ASP A 56 -15.08 -6.82 5.19
CA ASP A 56 -15.81 -7.95 5.76
C ASP A 56 -15.81 -7.89 7.31
N PRO A 57 -16.99 -7.84 7.98
CA PRO A 57 -17.07 -7.79 9.44
C PRO A 57 -16.32 -8.92 10.15
N LYS A 58 -16.19 -10.10 9.53
CA LYS A 58 -15.43 -11.23 10.10
C LYS A 58 -13.94 -10.92 10.24
N ASN A 59 -13.44 -9.99 9.44
CA ASN A 59 -12.04 -9.58 9.34
C ASN A 59 -11.74 -8.29 10.12
N GLN A 60 -12.63 -7.86 11.03
CA GLN A 60 -12.47 -6.63 11.79
C GLN A 60 -11.13 -6.57 12.56
N CYS A 61 -10.60 -7.71 13.01
CA CYS A 61 -9.28 -7.76 13.65
C CYS A 61 -8.15 -7.33 12.69
N TYR A 62 -8.20 -7.79 11.44
CA TYR A 62 -7.24 -7.41 10.40
C TYR A 62 -7.40 -5.95 9.99
N LEU A 63 -8.62 -5.43 9.89
CA LEU A 63 -8.86 -4.00 9.66
C LEU A 63 -8.22 -3.14 10.77
N LYS A 64 -8.38 -3.53 12.04
CA LYS A 64 -7.74 -2.82 13.16
C LYS A 64 -6.21 -2.87 13.09
N MET A 65 -5.64 -4.01 12.68
CA MET A 65 -4.19 -4.13 12.47
C MET A 65 -3.72 -3.23 11.33
N TYR A 66 -4.42 -3.27 10.19
CA TYR A 66 -4.16 -2.42 9.03
C TYR A 66 -4.16 -0.93 9.40
N GLN A 67 -5.20 -0.46 10.09
CA GLN A 67 -5.33 0.95 10.51
C GLN A 67 -4.19 1.38 11.46
N LYS A 68 -3.78 0.51 12.39
CA LYS A 68 -2.62 0.80 13.26
C LYS A 68 -1.32 0.89 12.46
N THR A 69 -1.12 -0.02 11.51
CA THR A 69 0.05 -0.01 10.63
C THR A 69 0.07 1.24 9.76
N VAL A 70 -1.06 1.65 9.18
CA VAL A 70 -1.21 2.91 8.43
C VAL A 70 -0.75 4.11 9.27
N ALA A 71 -1.26 4.22 10.50
CA ALA A 71 -0.90 5.33 11.38
C ALA A 71 0.61 5.34 11.71
N GLU A 72 1.17 4.17 12.03
CA GLU A 72 2.61 4.04 12.31
C GLU A 72 3.47 4.40 11.09
N LEU A 73 3.13 3.88 9.92
CA LEU A 73 3.89 4.14 8.69
C LEU A 73 3.79 5.61 8.28
N GLN A 74 2.60 6.21 8.35
CA GLN A 74 2.44 7.63 8.05
C GLN A 74 3.29 8.50 8.98
N CYS A 75 3.31 8.22 10.29
CA CYS A 75 4.21 8.93 11.22
C CYS A 75 5.68 8.80 10.80
N LYS A 76 6.13 7.60 10.42
CA LYS A 76 7.50 7.39 9.97
C LYS A 76 7.82 8.12 8.66
N ILE A 77 6.90 8.09 7.68
CA ILE A 77 7.03 8.82 6.42
C ILE A 77 7.18 10.32 6.71
N MET A 78 6.32 10.88 7.56
CA MET A 78 6.36 12.30 7.92
C MET A 78 7.68 12.70 8.58
N ILE A 79 8.19 11.90 9.52
CA ILE A 79 9.47 12.16 10.20
C ILE A 79 10.65 12.12 9.22
N ASN A 80 10.58 11.24 8.23
CA ASN A 80 11.68 11.01 7.29
C ASN A 80 11.46 11.69 5.94
N LYS A 81 10.41 12.50 5.79
CA LYS A 81 9.97 13.04 4.49
C LYS A 81 11.08 13.79 3.75
N SER A 82 11.90 14.54 4.47
CA SER A 82 13.03 15.30 3.89
C SER A 82 14.15 14.41 3.33
N LYS A 83 14.13 13.10 3.59
CA LYS A 83 15.09 12.13 3.04
C LYS A 83 14.69 11.61 1.67
N PHE A 84 13.45 11.84 1.26
CA PHE A 84 12.89 11.31 0.01
C PHE A 84 12.79 12.45 -1.00
N ASN A 85 13.42 12.30 -2.15
CA ASN A 85 13.21 13.19 -3.28
C ASN A 85 11.94 12.78 -4.05
N ARG A 86 11.72 11.47 -4.18
CA ARG A 86 10.54 10.86 -4.83
C ARG A 86 9.79 9.98 -3.83
N PHE A 87 8.47 9.89 -3.95
CA PHE A 87 7.68 9.11 -3.00
C PHE A 87 8.01 7.62 -3.02
N GLU A 88 8.39 7.07 -4.18
CA GLU A 88 8.78 5.67 -4.29
C GLU A 88 10.01 5.30 -3.43
N GLU A 89 10.85 6.28 -3.07
CA GLU A 89 11.95 6.09 -2.12
C GLU A 89 11.43 5.81 -0.70
N ALA A 90 10.25 6.32 -0.35
CA ALA A 90 9.60 6.01 0.92
C ALA A 90 9.13 4.55 0.96
N PHE A 91 8.67 3.98 -0.17
CA PHE A 91 8.31 2.56 -0.23
C PHE A 91 9.53 1.67 0.01
N GLU A 92 10.63 1.90 -0.70
CA GLU A 92 11.88 1.15 -0.51
C GLU A 92 12.41 1.30 0.93
N TRP A 93 12.38 2.51 1.48
CA TRP A 93 12.80 2.75 2.86
C TRP A 93 11.95 1.95 3.87
N ILE A 94 10.63 1.85 3.68
CA ILE A 94 9.77 1.04 4.55
C ILE A 94 10.09 -0.44 4.40
N LEU A 95 10.32 -0.94 3.18
CA LEU A 95 10.69 -2.34 2.95
C LEU A 95 11.98 -2.69 3.71
N ASP A 96 13.00 -1.84 3.63
CA ASP A 96 14.27 -2.03 4.34
C ASP A 96 14.09 -1.92 5.86
N TYR A 97 13.24 -1.01 6.33
CA TYR A 97 12.88 -0.90 7.74
C TYR A 97 12.22 -2.18 8.28
N VAL A 98 11.29 -2.77 7.51
CA VAL A 98 10.60 -4.01 7.90
C VAL A 98 11.56 -5.21 7.85
N ASN A 99 12.41 -5.29 6.81
CA ASN A 99 13.39 -6.37 6.66
C ASN A 99 14.42 -6.37 7.81
N SER A 100 14.97 -5.20 8.13
CA SER A 100 16.01 -5.07 9.16
C SER A 100 15.52 -5.38 10.58
N LYS A 101 14.22 -5.20 10.86
CA LYS A 101 13.68 -5.44 12.20
C LYS A 101 13.24 -6.87 12.48
N ASN A 102 12.83 -7.61 11.45
CA ASN A 102 12.07 -8.83 11.69
C ASN A 102 12.87 -10.13 11.53
N ASN A 103 14.12 -10.12 11.00
CA ASN A 103 14.88 -11.35 10.68
C ASN A 103 14.04 -12.42 9.97
N LEU A 104 12.99 -11.99 9.27
CA LEU A 104 12.06 -12.88 8.61
C LEU A 104 12.67 -13.18 7.24
N ASP A 105 12.58 -14.43 6.81
CA ASP A 105 12.79 -14.85 5.42
C ASP A 105 11.70 -14.20 4.53
N ILE A 106 11.78 -12.87 4.34
CA ILE A 106 10.74 -12.01 3.74
C ILE A 106 10.73 -12.10 2.22
N ILE A 107 11.66 -12.84 1.59
CA ILE A 107 11.71 -12.90 0.13
C ILE A 107 10.35 -13.34 -0.45
N ASP A 108 9.70 -14.34 0.18
CA ASP A 108 8.38 -14.83 -0.25
C ASP A 108 7.21 -13.87 0.07
N ASN A 109 7.42 -12.86 0.91
CA ASN A 109 6.38 -11.91 1.33
C ASN A 109 6.66 -10.45 0.92
N ARG A 110 7.80 -10.18 0.26
CA ARG A 110 8.19 -8.81 -0.13
C ARG A 110 7.20 -8.22 -1.13
N GLU A 111 6.77 -9.00 -2.11
CA GLU A 111 5.74 -8.59 -3.07
C GLU A 111 4.45 -8.19 -2.37
N LEU A 112 4.00 -8.99 -1.39
CA LEU A 112 2.80 -8.68 -0.63
C LEU A 112 2.93 -7.37 0.17
N LEU A 113 4.09 -7.13 0.78
CA LEU A 113 4.37 -5.86 1.46
C LEU A 113 4.30 -4.68 0.51
N ILE A 114 4.89 -4.80 -0.69
CA ILE A 114 4.82 -3.76 -1.72
C ILE A 114 3.36 -3.51 -2.14
N ILE A 115 2.58 -4.57 -2.38
CA ILE A 115 1.15 -4.47 -2.72
C ILE A 115 0.39 -3.71 -1.62
N PHE A 116 0.65 -4.01 -0.34
CA PHE A 116 0.01 -3.30 0.78
C PHE A 116 0.41 -1.83 0.84
N LEU A 117 1.69 -1.50 0.65
CA LEU A 117 2.14 -0.10 0.64
C LEU A 117 1.50 0.68 -0.52
N HIS A 118 1.44 0.07 -1.69
CA HIS A 118 0.78 0.67 -2.85
C HIS A 118 -0.72 0.83 -2.61
N PHE A 119 -1.37 -0.16 -1.99
CA PHE A 119 -2.78 -0.06 -1.61
C PHE A 119 -3.04 1.08 -0.63
N MET A 120 -2.23 1.22 0.43
CA MET A 120 -2.32 2.33 1.39
C MET A 120 -2.12 3.69 0.70
N TYR A 121 -1.17 3.78 -0.23
CA TYR A 121 -0.97 5.00 -0.99
C TYR A 121 -2.18 5.31 -1.86
N TRP A 122 -2.66 4.33 -2.62
CA TRP A 122 -3.81 4.46 -3.50
C TRP A 122 -5.08 4.88 -2.76
N ASN A 123 -5.33 4.33 -1.57
CA ASN A 123 -6.50 4.65 -0.75
C ASN A 123 -6.37 5.96 0.05
N CYS A 124 -5.32 6.75 -0.16
CA CYS A 124 -5.09 7.99 0.60
C CYS A 124 -4.81 7.80 2.09
N ASP A 125 -4.36 6.60 2.49
CA ASP A 125 -4.01 6.28 3.87
C ASP A 125 -2.60 6.77 4.26
N ILE A 126 -1.65 6.75 3.31
CA ILE A 126 -0.28 7.25 3.50
C ILE A 126 0.14 8.28 2.44
N GLY A 127 1.15 9.09 2.75
CA GLY A 127 1.57 10.24 1.95
C GLY A 127 0.73 11.48 2.24
N ASP A 128 1.07 12.59 1.61
CA ASP A 128 0.26 13.80 1.68
C ASP A 128 -1.08 13.57 0.96
N LYS A 129 -2.12 14.17 1.52
CA LYS A 129 -3.47 14.18 0.93
C LYS A 129 -3.60 15.39 0.01
N TYR A 130 -4.42 15.24 -1.02
CA TYR A 130 -4.96 16.38 -1.75
C TYR A 130 -6.28 16.76 -1.06
N ASP A 131 -6.49 18.05 -0.83
CA ASP A 131 -7.73 18.60 -0.27
C ASP A 131 -8.78 18.82 -1.38
#